data_AF-A0A4Q3JBI1-F1
#
_entry.id   AF-A0A4Q3JBI1-F1
#
_cell.length_a   1.000
_cell.length_b   1.000
_cell.length_c   1.000
_cell.angle_alpha   90.00
_cell.angle_beta   90.00
_cell.angle_gamma   90.00
#
_symmetry.space_group_name_H-M   'P 1'
#
loop_
_entity.id
_entity.type
_entity.pdbx_description
1 polymer ?
#
loop_
_entity_poly.entity_id
_entity_poly.type
_entity_poly.pdbx_seq_one_letter_code
_entity_poly.pdbx_strand_id
1 'polypeptide(L)' 'MDDSAIGIDFGTTNSVVALARPDGSVTTRSFATRQGAVDAYRSALMFWREGRPPHAHVTHVSGPDALDMALGMTTEHRFL' A
#
# COMPACT_ATOMS: atom_id res chain seq x y z
N MET A 1 -17.75 -13.57 -1.76
CA MET A 1 -16.73 -14.20 -0.91
C MET A 1 -17.00 -13.66 0.46
N ASP A 2 -17.70 -14.43 1.28
CA ASP A 2 -18.10 -13.97 2.62
C ASP A 2 -16.98 -14.37 3.59
N ASP A 3 -15.93 -13.58 3.61
CA ASP A 3 -14.93 -13.66 4.67
C ASP A 3 -15.65 -13.35 5.98
N SER A 4 -15.52 -14.25 6.96
CA SER A 4 -16.23 -14.15 8.24
C SER A 4 -15.63 -13.09 9.15
N ALA A 5 -14.34 -12.81 8.99
CA ALA A 5 -13.63 -11.75 9.68
C ALA A 5 -12.35 -11.34 8.93
N ILE A 6 -11.87 -10.14 9.21
CA ILE A 6 -10.59 -9.63 8.72
C ILE A 6 -9.72 -9.28 9.93
N GLY A 7 -8.48 -9.76 9.93
CA GLY A 7 -7.43 -9.33 10.86
C GLY A 7 -6.45 -8.41 10.14
N ILE A 8 -6.07 -7.30 10.77
CA ILE A 8 -5.05 -6.40 10.23
C ILE A 8 -3.97 -6.18 11.27
N ASP A 9 -2.74 -6.54 10.93
CA ASP A 9 -1.54 -6.15 11.67
C ASP A 9 -0.96 -4.91 11.02
N PHE A 10 -1.12 -3.75 11.66
CA PHE A 10 -0.59 -2.46 11.21
C PHE A 10 0.77 -2.21 11.87
N GLY A 11 1.82 -2.81 11.30
CA GLY A 11 3.19 -2.59 11.75
C GLY A 11 3.79 -1.30 11.19
N THR A 12 4.88 -0.84 11.80
CA THR A 12 5.63 0.34 11.35
C THR A 12 6.34 0.12 10.01
N THR A 13 6.81 -1.10 9.75
CA THR A 13 7.57 -1.43 8.52
C THR A 13 6.72 -2.20 7.51
N ASN A 14 5.89 -3.12 7.98
CA ASN A 14 5.01 -3.93 7.16
C ASN A 14 3.64 -4.03 7.80
N SER A 15 2.62 -4.13 6.96
CA SER A 15 1.24 -4.44 7.32
C SER A 15 0.79 -5.72 6.63
N VAL A 16 -0.01 -6.53 7.32
CA VAL A 16 -0.55 -7.80 6.79
C VAL A 16 -2.05 -7.83 7.01
N VAL A 17 -2.80 -8.35 6.03
CA VAL A 17 -4.24 -8.57 6.14
C VAL A 17 -4.50 -10.07 6.10
N ALA A 18 -5.11 -10.60 7.16
CA ALA A 18 -5.58 -11.98 7.25
C ALA A 18 -7.09 -12.04 7.01
N LEU A 19 -7.52 -13.02 6.22
CA LEU A 19 -8.91 -13.28 5.87
C LEU A 19 -9.31 -14.62 6.50
N ALA A 20 -10.24 -14.58 7.45
CA ALA A 20 -10.81 -15.77 8.07
C ALA A 20 -12.05 -16.21 7.28
N ARG A 21 -12.08 -17.47 6.86
CA ARG A 21 -13.20 -18.06 6.13
C ARG A 21 -14.19 -18.77 7.07
N PRO A 22 -15.44 -18.99 6.63
CA PRO A 22 -16.43 -19.71 7.42
C PRO A 22 -16.03 -21.15 7.81
N ASP A 23 -15.14 -21.77 7.03
CA ASP A 23 -14.62 -23.11 7.27
C ASP A 23 -13.50 -23.17 8.34
N GLY A 24 -13.16 -22.02 8.93
CA GLY A 24 -12.09 -21.88 9.93
C GLY A 24 -10.70 -21.75 9.31
N SER A 25 -10.54 -21.79 7.99
CA SER A 25 -9.26 -21.51 7.34
C SER A 25 -8.92 -20.03 7.37
N VAL A 26 -7.62 -19.71 7.43
CA VAL A 26 -7.11 -18.34 7.38
C VAL A 26 -6.09 -18.23 6.26
N THR A 27 -6.21 -17.21 5.42
CA THR A 27 -5.22 -16.87 4.39
C THR A 27 -4.85 -15.41 4.47
N THR A 28 -3.65 -15.06 4.03
CA THR A 28 -3.25 -13.67 3.80
C THR A 28 -3.86 -13.12 2.52
N ARG A 29 -4.16 -11.83 2.52
CA ARG A 29 -4.47 -11.09 1.30
C ARG A 29 -3.17 -10.80 0.56
N SER A 30 -3.10 -11.19 -0.70
CA SER A 30 -2.03 -10.77 -1.59
C SER A 30 -2.36 -9.44 -2.26
N PHE A 31 -1.37 -8.56 -2.33
CA PHE A 31 -1.45 -7.24 -2.94
C PHE A 31 -0.58 -7.20 -4.20
N ALA A 32 -1.18 -6.83 -5.33
CA ALA A 32 -0.40 -6.61 -6.54
C ALA A 32 0.46 -5.35 -6.41
N THR A 33 1.73 -5.46 -6.73
CA THR A 33 2.69 -4.34 -6.78
C THR A 33 3.45 -4.37 -8.11
N ARG A 34 4.21 -3.33 -8.43
CA ARG A 34 5.03 -3.31 -9.65
C ARG A 34 6.08 -4.43 -9.71
N GLN A 35 6.53 -4.90 -8.55
CA GLN A 35 7.58 -5.91 -8.43
C GLN A 35 7.03 -7.34 -8.27
N GLY A 36 5.70 -7.50 -8.27
CA GLY A 36 5.02 -8.78 -8.04
C GLY A 36 4.04 -8.73 -6.88
N ALA A 37 3.28 -9.80 -6.70
CA ALA A 37 2.32 -9.89 -5.60
C ALA A 37 3.05 -10.11 -4.26
N VAL A 38 2.63 -9.41 -3.21
CA VAL A 38 3.17 -9.54 -1.85
C VAL A 38 2.07 -9.70 -0.83
N ASP A 39 2.33 -10.50 0.20
CA ASP A 39 1.40 -10.72 1.32
C ASP A 39 1.75 -9.84 2.54
N ALA A 40 3.01 -9.41 2.64
CA ALA A 40 3.48 -8.40 3.58
C ALA A 40 3.63 -7.07 2.84
N TYR A 41 2.67 -6.17 3.05
CA TYR A 41 2.64 -4.88 2.40
C TYR A 41 3.53 -3.89 3.15
N ARG A 42 4.43 -3.17 2.48
CA ARG A 42 5.23 -2.15 3.17
C ARG A 42 4.33 -1.05 3.74
N SER A 43 4.54 -0.69 5.00
CA SER A 43 3.81 0.39 5.66
C SER A 43 4.40 1.74 5.26
N ALA A 44 4.25 2.09 3.99
CA ALA A 44 4.83 3.30 3.40
C ALA A 44 3.81 4.01 2.51
N LEU A 45 3.83 5.34 2.52
CA LEU A 45 3.04 6.20 1.65
C LEU A 45 3.93 7.26 1.00
N MET A 46 3.66 7.53 -0.27
CA MET A 46 4.32 8.60 -1.01
C MET A 46 3.27 9.51 -1.64
N PHE A 47 3.39 10.81 -1.40
CA PHE A 47 2.50 11.85 -1.94
C PHE A 47 3.31 12.86 -2.75
N TRP A 48 2.78 13.30 -3.89
CA TRP A 48 3.38 14.35 -4.72
C TRP A 48 2.30 15.14 -5.47
N ARG A 49 2.70 16.25 -6.10
CA ARG A 49 1.81 17.07 -6.93
C ARG A 49 2.03 16.77 -8.41
N GLU A 50 0.94 16.55 -9.12
CA GLU A 50 0.93 16.43 -10.59
C GLU A 50 0.17 17.58 -11.23
N GLY A 51 0.55 17.90 -12.47
CA GLY A 51 -0.02 19.02 -13.22
C GLY A 51 0.63 20.36 -12.89
N ARG A 52 0.03 21.44 -13.41
CA ARG A 52 0.48 22.82 -13.19
C ARG A 52 -0.69 23.66 -12.66
N PRO A 53 -0.43 24.68 -11.82
CA PRO A 53 -1.48 25.60 -11.39
C PRO A 53 -2.24 26.19 -12.59
N PRO A 54 -3.57 26.36 -12.49
CA PRO A 54 -4.41 26.07 -11.33
C PRO A 54 -4.85 24.59 -11.21
N HIS A 55 -4.51 23.73 -12.16
CA HIS A 55 -5.00 22.33 -12.25
C HIS A 55 -4.11 21.30 -11.54
N ALA A 56 -3.19 21.75 -10.69
CA ALA A 56 -2.32 20.84 -9.95
C ALA A 56 -3.12 20.09 -8.87
N HIS A 57 -2.90 18.79 -8.72
CA HIS A 57 -3.54 17.97 -7.70
C HIS A 57 -2.53 17.08 -6.98
N VAL A 58 -2.84 16.68 -5.75
CA VAL A 58 -2.05 15.72 -4.99
C VAL A 58 -2.45 14.32 -5.43
N THR A 59 -1.45 13.49 -5.72
CA THR A 59 -1.59 12.06 -6.00
C THR A 59 -0.72 11.26 -5.03
N HIS A 60 -0.88 9.95 -5.02
CA HIS A 60 -0.19 9.08 -4.09
C HIS A 60 0.04 7.67 -4.62
N VAL A 61 0.96 6.98 -3.95
CA VAL A 61 1.12 5.53 -4.02
C VAL A 61 1.46 5.02 -2.62
N SER A 62 1.19 3.75 -2.34
CA SER A 62 1.49 3.11 -1.06
C SER A 62 2.32 1.84 -1.26
N GLY A 63 2.76 1.23 -0.16
CA GLY A 63 3.38 -0.09 -0.23
C GLY A 63 4.80 -0.08 -0.78
N PRO A 64 5.24 -1.22 -1.33
CA PRO A 64 6.56 -1.30 -1.98
C PRO A 64 6.75 -0.24 -3.06
N ASP A 65 5.69 0.08 -3.80
CA ASP A 65 5.71 1.08 -4.86
C ASP A 65 5.96 2.51 -4.34
N ALA A 66 5.66 2.80 -3.06
CA ALA A 66 5.99 4.08 -2.43
C ALA A 66 7.49 4.25 -2.21
N LEU A 67 8.20 3.18 -1.85
CA LEU A 67 9.66 3.21 -1.75
C LEU A 67 10.27 3.45 -3.14
N ASP A 68 9.79 2.76 -4.16
CA ASP A 68 10.26 2.93 -5.54
C ASP A 68 10.06 4.37 -6.03
N MET A 69 8.89 4.96 -5.76
CA MET A 69 8.65 6.37 -6.10
C MET A 69 9.53 7.32 -5.31
N ALA A 70 9.74 7.08 -4.02
CA ALA A 70 10.58 7.94 -3.17
C ALA A 70 12.04 7.96 -3.64
N LEU A 71 12.57 6.82 -4.10
CA LEU A 71 13.93 6.73 -4.62
C LEU A 71 14.13 7.53 -5.92
N GLY A 72 13.08 7.70 -6.73
CA GLY A 72 13.14 8.39 -8.03
C GLY A 72 12.64 9.84 -8.02
N MET A 73 12.00 10.30 -6.96
CA MET A 73 11.33 11.60 -6.93
C MET A 73 12.31 12.76 -6.70
N THR A 74 12.24 13.79 -7.54
CA THR A 74 13.07 15.00 -7.44
C THR A 74 12.28 16.29 -7.20
N THR A 75 10.95 16.22 -7.29
CA THR A 75 10.03 17.36 -7.08
C THR A 75 9.52 17.40 -5.64
N GLU A 76 8.72 18.40 -5.29
CA GLU A 76 8.09 18.49 -3.97
C GLU A 76 7.23 17.24 -3.69
N HIS A 77 7.53 16.56 -2.58
CA HIS A 77 6.87 15.33 -2.17
C HIS A 77 6.89 15.14 -0.65
N ARG A 78 6.10 14.18 -0.17
CA ARG A 78 6.12 13.71 1.22
C ARG A 78 6.07 12.18 1.25
N PHE A 79 7.10 11.60 1.87
CA PHE A 79 7.17 10.19 2.20
C PHE A 79 6.83 9.98 3.68
N LEU A 80 6.01 8.98 3.98
CA LEU A 80 5.60 8.57 5.32
C LEU A 80 5.83 7.08 5.52
#